data_AF-A0A951AJI8-F1
#
_entry.id   AF-A0A951AJI8-F1
#
_cell.length_a   1.000
_cell.length_b   1.000
_cell.length_c   1.000
_cell.angle_alpha   90.00
_cell.angle_beta   90.00
_cell.angle_gamma   90.00
#
_symmetry.space_group_name_H-M   'P 1'
#
loop_
_entity.id
_entity.type
_entity.pdbx_description
1 polymer ?
#
loop_
_entity_poly.entity_id
_entity_poly.type
_entity_poly.pdbx_seq_one_letter_code
_entity_poly.pdbx_strand_id
1 'polypeptide(L)'
;MNKGNIVQVIGPVVDVEFPNEKSMPKIYNALEIEYEVNGNPTKLTLEVQQHLGENWIRSIAMSSTEGLKRGMEVNDTGGPISVPVGDGVLGRVFNVTGDPVDNRGAVKFTKRYPIHRPAPELTDQDTKVQILETGIKVIDLICPFSKGGKVGAFGGAGVGKTVVIMELINNIAKGHGGVSVFAGVGERTREGNDLYREMSEAGVINQEDLSKSKVGMVYGQMNEPPGARLRVALSALAMTEFFRDERNQDVLLFIDNIFRFSQAGSEVSALLGRTPSAVGYQPTLSAEMGDLQERITSTKKGSITSFQAVYVPADDLTDPAPANTFAHLDSTIVLERSIAELGIYPAVDPLASTSKSLAPEIVGEEHYNVARGVQRVLQRYKDLQDIIAILGMDELSPEDKLTVHRARKIQRFLSQPFTVAEVFTGTKGQYVPIAETVRGFKEILDGKHDDVPET
;
A
#
# COMPACT_ATOMS: atom_id res chain seq x y z
N MET A 1 -26.03 26.22 -3.32
CA MET A 1 -25.13 25.95 -2.18
C MET A 1 -25.95 26.08 -0.93
N ASN A 2 -26.06 24.99 -0.17
CA ASN A 2 -26.76 25.01 1.11
C ASN A 2 -25.79 25.49 2.19
N LYS A 3 -26.27 26.34 3.09
CA LYS A 3 -25.49 26.89 4.19
C LYS A 3 -26.03 26.36 5.50
N GLY A 4 -25.15 25.96 6.40
CA GLY A 4 -25.47 25.55 7.76
C GLY A 4 -24.66 26.34 8.78
N ASN A 5 -24.95 26.14 10.06
CA ASN A 5 -24.23 26.77 11.16
C ASN A 5 -23.69 25.72 12.14
N ILE A 6 -22.48 25.93 12.64
CA ILE A 6 -21.90 25.03 13.65
C ILE A 6 -22.71 25.11 14.94
N VAL A 7 -23.20 23.98 15.44
CA VAL A 7 -23.89 23.90 16.74
C VAL A 7 -22.97 23.38 17.82
N GLN A 8 -22.14 22.39 17.50
CA GLN A 8 -21.29 21.72 18.48
C GLN A 8 -19.95 21.31 17.87
N VAL A 9 -18.89 21.38 18.67
CA VAL A 9 -17.54 20.91 18.32
C VAL A 9 -17.03 20.03 19.48
N ILE A 10 -16.72 18.77 19.20
CA ILE A 10 -16.18 17.79 20.15
C ILE A 10 -14.93 17.16 19.53
N GLY A 11 -13.76 17.70 19.87
CA GLY A 11 -12.52 17.28 19.22
C GLY A 11 -12.62 17.46 17.70
N PRO A 12 -12.40 16.41 16.88
CA PRO A 12 -12.53 16.47 15.43
C PRO A 12 -13.98 16.30 14.93
N VAL A 13 -14.96 16.04 15.81
CA VAL A 13 -16.37 15.91 15.43
C VAL A 13 -17.03 17.28 15.48
N VAL A 14 -17.73 17.64 14.40
CA VAL A 14 -18.42 18.91 14.26
C VAL A 14 -19.86 18.64 13.87
N ASP A 15 -20.81 19.08 14.70
CA ASP A 15 -22.23 18.99 14.40
C ASP A 15 -22.71 20.33 13.82
N VAL A 16 -23.43 20.26 12.71
CA VAL A 16 -23.85 21.41 11.90
C VAL A 16 -25.36 21.35 11.70
N GLU A 17 -26.04 22.46 11.93
CA GLU A 17 -27.47 22.62 11.69
C GLU A 17 -27.71 23.28 10.33
N PHE A 18 -28.62 22.70 9.55
CA PHE A 18 -29.09 23.28 8.30
C PHE A 18 -30.50 23.86 8.46
N PRO A 19 -30.88 24.89 7.68
CA PRO A 19 -32.17 25.57 7.84
C PRO A 19 -33.41 24.68 7.67
N ASN A 20 -33.31 23.60 6.88
CA ASN A 20 -34.39 22.63 6.67
C ASN A 20 -33.86 21.29 6.13
N GLU A 21 -34.67 20.23 6.26
CA GLU A 21 -34.30 18.88 5.80
C GLU A 21 -33.89 18.81 4.34
N LYS A 22 -34.53 19.60 3.46
CA LYS A 22 -34.19 19.64 2.02
C LYS A 22 -32.80 20.22 1.75
N SER A 23 -32.30 21.04 2.68
CA SER A 23 -30.97 21.64 2.61
C SER A 23 -29.89 20.77 3.27
N MET A 24 -30.26 19.66 3.92
CA MET A 24 -29.27 18.76 4.54
C MET A 24 -28.41 18.07 3.46
N PRO A 25 -27.08 18.15 3.59
CA PRO A 25 -26.17 17.44 2.71
C PRO A 25 -26.30 15.92 2.89
N LYS A 26 -25.99 15.17 1.83
CA LYS A 26 -25.96 13.70 1.90
C LYS A 26 -24.80 13.22 2.78
N ILE A 27 -24.91 11.99 3.27
CA ILE A 27 -23.77 11.31 3.89
C ILE A 27 -22.62 11.27 2.88
N TYR A 28 -21.41 11.51 3.37
CA TYR A 28 -20.16 11.68 2.64
C TYR A 28 -19.99 12.97 1.85
N ASN A 29 -20.95 13.90 1.86
CA ASN A 29 -20.71 15.23 1.29
C ASN A 29 -19.59 15.96 2.06
N ALA A 30 -18.79 16.72 1.34
CA ALA A 30 -17.80 17.63 1.90
C ALA A 30 -18.46 18.97 2.24
N LEU A 31 -18.11 19.49 3.40
CA LEU A 31 -18.48 20.83 3.84
C LEU A 31 -17.22 21.67 4.01
N GLU A 32 -17.30 22.95 3.68
CA GLU A 32 -16.18 23.88 3.75
C GLU A 32 -16.47 25.00 4.73
N ILE A 33 -15.46 25.31 5.55
CA ILE A 33 -15.46 26.41 6.50
C ILE A 33 -14.22 27.24 6.22
N GLU A 34 -14.41 28.54 6.00
CA GLU A 34 -13.33 29.52 5.90
C GLU A 34 -13.35 30.38 7.16
N TYR A 35 -12.24 30.41 7.88
CA TYR A 35 -12.13 31.13 9.16
C TYR A 35 -10.67 31.53 9.42
N GLU A 36 -10.44 32.34 10.45
CA GLU A 36 -9.09 32.79 10.82
C GLU A 36 -8.60 32.12 12.10
N VAL A 37 -7.37 31.62 12.07
CA VAL A 37 -6.65 31.11 13.25
C VAL A 37 -5.40 31.95 13.44
N ASN A 38 -5.27 32.63 14.57
CA ASN A 38 -4.13 33.51 14.89
C ASN A 38 -3.82 34.54 13.78
N GLY A 39 -4.86 35.06 13.11
CA GLY A 39 -4.73 36.03 12.02
C GLY A 39 -4.38 35.45 10.64
N ASN A 40 -4.28 34.13 10.50
CA ASN A 40 -4.08 33.47 9.22
C ASN A 40 -5.40 32.89 8.68
N PRO A 41 -5.72 33.10 7.39
CA PRO A 41 -6.88 32.48 6.77
C PRO A 41 -6.68 30.96 6.66
N THR A 42 -7.65 30.22 7.17
CA THR A 42 -7.64 28.76 7.25
C THR A 42 -8.90 28.23 6.59
N LYS A 43 -8.71 27.25 5.70
CA LYS A 43 -9.81 26.47 5.11
C LYS A 43 -9.85 25.11 5.78
N LEU A 44 -11.01 24.74 6.33
CA LEU A 44 -11.26 23.43 6.90
C LEU A 44 -12.33 22.70 6.09
N THR A 45 -12.04 21.44 5.76
CA THR A 45 -13.01 20.53 5.15
C THR A 45 -13.55 19.56 6.20
N LEU A 46 -14.86 19.41 6.23
CA LEU A 46 -15.57 18.41 7.04
C LEU A 46 -16.22 17.38 6.11
N GLU A 47 -16.34 16.13 6.52
CA GLU A 47 -17.10 15.11 5.80
C GLU A 47 -18.31 14.66 6.63
N VAL A 48 -19.50 14.74 6.06
CA VAL A 48 -20.74 14.30 6.73
C VAL A 48 -20.74 12.79 6.96
N GLN A 49 -20.91 12.37 8.21
CA GLN A 49 -20.94 10.97 8.62
C GLN A 49 -22.34 10.45 8.95
N GLN A 50 -23.18 11.29 9.58
CA GLN A 50 -24.50 10.88 10.08
C GLN A 50 -25.49 12.05 10.03
N HIS A 51 -26.79 11.72 9.94
CA HIS A 51 -27.88 12.65 10.19
C HIS A 51 -28.43 12.36 11.59
N LEU A 52 -28.47 13.37 12.47
CA LEU A 52 -28.85 13.21 13.88
C LEU A 52 -30.36 13.45 14.12
N GLY A 53 -31.06 14.02 13.15
CA GLY A 53 -32.42 14.54 13.30
C GLY A 53 -32.43 16.05 13.53
N GLU A 54 -33.61 16.69 13.54
CA GLU A 54 -33.77 18.14 13.79
C GLU A 54 -32.94 19.04 12.85
N ASN A 55 -32.72 18.61 11.61
CA ASN A 55 -31.84 19.25 10.63
C ASN A 55 -30.35 19.30 11.01
N TRP A 56 -29.93 18.50 11.99
CA TRP A 56 -28.55 18.39 12.41
C TRP A 56 -27.86 17.23 11.70
N ILE A 57 -26.63 17.48 11.31
CA ILE A 57 -25.73 16.48 10.77
C ILE A 57 -24.47 16.41 11.63
N ARG A 58 -23.88 15.22 11.69
CA ARG A 58 -22.59 14.99 12.32
C ARG A 58 -21.54 14.82 11.25
N SER A 59 -20.46 15.58 11.36
CA SER A 59 -19.35 15.54 10.42
C SER A 59 -18.02 15.33 11.15
N ILE A 60 -17.02 14.87 10.40
CA ILE A 60 -15.66 14.67 10.89
C ILE A 60 -14.70 15.61 10.15
N ALA A 61 -13.83 16.27 10.89
CA ALA A 61 -12.87 17.21 10.35
C ALA A 61 -11.67 16.52 9.71
N MET A 62 -11.23 17.05 8.56
CA MET A 62 -10.02 16.60 7.83
C MET A 62 -8.75 17.33 8.30
N SER A 63 -8.87 18.36 9.13
CA SER A 63 -7.75 19.09 9.73
C SER A 63 -8.12 19.55 11.15
N SER A 64 -7.23 20.29 11.81
CA SER A 64 -7.46 20.81 13.16
C SER A 64 -8.76 21.62 13.24
N THR A 65 -9.54 21.39 14.29
CA THR A 65 -10.76 22.15 14.64
C THR A 65 -10.46 23.32 15.58
N GLU A 66 -9.18 23.62 15.82
CA GLU A 66 -8.76 24.77 16.61
C GLU A 66 -9.31 26.06 16.00
N GLY A 67 -9.85 26.94 16.84
CA GLY A 67 -10.41 28.23 16.43
C GLY A 67 -11.87 28.18 15.96
N LEU A 68 -12.48 26.99 15.79
CA LEU A 68 -13.89 26.89 15.45
C LEU A 68 -14.79 27.42 16.58
N LYS A 69 -15.84 28.15 16.20
CA LYS A 69 -16.84 28.70 17.11
C LYS A 69 -18.24 28.27 16.68
N ARG A 70 -19.12 28.12 17.66
CA ARG A 70 -20.56 27.91 17.40
C ARG A 70 -21.13 29.12 16.65
N GLY A 71 -22.06 28.86 15.75
CA GLY A 71 -22.67 29.85 14.87
C GLY A 71 -21.83 30.23 13.65
N MET A 72 -20.63 29.67 13.47
CA MET A 72 -19.88 29.86 12.22
C MET A 72 -20.63 29.21 11.05
N GLU A 73 -20.61 29.90 9.90
CA GLU A 73 -21.23 29.43 8.67
C GLU A 73 -20.42 28.28 8.05
N VAL A 74 -21.13 27.27 7.57
CA VAL A 74 -20.60 26.08 6.93
C VAL A 74 -21.24 25.94 5.55
N ASN A 75 -20.44 25.78 4.50
CA ASN A 75 -20.92 25.67 3.13
C ASN A 75 -20.92 24.22 2.64
N ASP A 76 -22.05 23.72 2.15
CA ASP A 76 -22.12 22.44 1.45
C ASP A 76 -21.56 22.57 0.03
N THR A 77 -20.56 21.74 -0.28
CA THR A 77 -19.96 21.67 -1.62
C THR A 77 -20.87 20.97 -2.63
N GLY A 78 -21.90 20.25 -2.16
CA GLY A 78 -22.88 19.54 -2.99
C GLY A 78 -22.48 18.11 -3.37
N GLY A 79 -21.28 17.66 -3.02
CA GLY A 79 -20.81 16.30 -3.26
C GLY A 79 -19.67 15.89 -2.32
N PRO A 80 -19.11 14.68 -2.49
CA PRO A 80 -18.02 14.22 -1.64
C PRO A 80 -16.73 15.00 -1.81
N ILE A 81 -15.79 14.82 -0.88
CA ILE A 81 -14.41 15.28 -1.04
C ILE A 81 -13.91 14.80 -2.41
N SER A 82 -13.32 15.72 -3.18
CA SER A 82 -12.86 15.44 -4.53
C SER A 82 -11.39 15.83 -4.70
N VAL A 83 -10.62 14.97 -5.37
CA VAL A 83 -9.17 15.11 -5.53
C VAL A 83 -8.79 15.32 -6.99
N PRO A 84 -7.73 16.09 -7.29
CA PRO A 84 -7.27 16.27 -8.67
C PRO A 84 -6.80 14.94 -9.26
N VAL A 85 -7.12 14.71 -10.53
CA VAL A 85 -6.65 13.54 -11.29
C VAL A 85 -6.11 13.97 -12.67
N GLY A 86 -5.22 13.16 -13.24
CA GLY A 86 -4.51 13.47 -14.48
C GLY A 86 -2.99 13.37 -14.33
N ASP A 87 -2.26 13.46 -15.43
CA ASP A 87 -0.80 13.28 -15.43
C ASP A 87 -0.07 14.30 -14.53
N GLY A 88 -0.65 15.48 -14.30
CA GLY A 88 -0.06 16.51 -13.44
C GLY A 88 -0.03 16.15 -11.96
N VAL A 89 -0.67 15.06 -11.52
CA VAL A 89 -0.51 14.53 -10.15
C VAL A 89 0.82 13.81 -9.94
N LEU A 90 1.47 13.37 -11.03
CA LEU A 90 2.74 12.66 -10.96
C LEU A 90 3.86 13.64 -10.55
N GLY A 91 4.71 13.17 -9.63
CA GLY A 91 5.80 13.92 -9.02
C GLY A 91 5.36 14.95 -7.97
N ARG A 92 4.07 14.96 -7.61
CA ARG A 92 3.49 15.90 -6.64
C ARG A 92 3.12 15.20 -5.35
N VAL A 93 3.03 15.98 -4.27
CA VAL A 93 2.59 15.52 -2.96
C VAL A 93 1.28 16.20 -2.58
N PHE A 94 0.27 15.41 -2.22
CA PHE A 94 -1.07 15.88 -1.84
C PHE A 94 -1.45 15.50 -0.42
N ASN A 95 -2.33 16.28 0.20
CA ASN A 95 -3.05 15.88 1.41
C ASN A 95 -4.34 15.10 1.08
N VAL A 96 -5.12 14.74 2.10
CA VAL A 96 -6.40 14.02 1.96
C VAL A 96 -7.44 14.74 1.09
N THR A 97 -7.48 16.09 1.11
CA THR A 97 -8.44 16.90 0.33
C THR A 97 -8.00 17.14 -1.12
N GLY A 98 -6.81 16.65 -1.48
CA GLY A 98 -6.25 16.82 -2.83
C GLY A 98 -5.57 18.16 -3.05
N ASP A 99 -5.22 18.87 -1.99
CA ASP A 99 -4.43 20.10 -2.06
C ASP A 99 -2.93 19.75 -2.07
N PRO A 100 -2.12 20.39 -2.94
CA PRO A 100 -0.68 20.12 -3.01
C PRO A 100 0.04 20.68 -1.78
N VAL A 101 0.90 19.87 -1.16
CA VAL A 101 1.65 20.21 0.07
C VAL A 101 3.17 20.25 -0.14
N ASP A 102 3.63 20.12 -1.38
CA ASP A 102 5.04 20.13 -1.77
C ASP A 102 5.62 21.53 -2.05
N ASN A 103 4.84 22.60 -1.86
CA ASN A 103 5.22 23.98 -2.17
C ASN A 103 5.66 24.22 -3.64
N ARG A 104 5.25 23.37 -4.57
CA ARG A 104 5.56 23.49 -6.02
C ARG A 104 4.44 24.20 -6.81
N GLY A 105 3.66 25.05 -6.14
CA GLY A 105 2.55 25.80 -6.72
C GLY A 105 1.34 24.94 -7.11
N ALA A 106 0.41 25.52 -7.86
CA ALA A 106 -0.80 24.83 -8.28
C ALA A 106 -0.52 23.64 -9.22
N VAL A 107 -1.38 22.62 -9.14
CA VAL A 107 -1.31 21.43 -10.01
C VAL A 107 -2.23 21.62 -11.20
N LYS A 108 -1.74 21.32 -12.41
CA LYS A 108 -2.59 21.16 -13.58
C LYS A 108 -3.24 19.79 -13.51
N PHE A 109 -4.56 19.74 -13.41
CA PHE A 109 -5.31 18.48 -13.38
C PHE A 109 -6.33 18.45 -14.52
N THR A 110 -6.69 17.24 -14.95
CA THR A 110 -7.68 17.03 -16.03
C THR A 110 -9.09 17.23 -15.48
N LYS A 111 -9.35 16.69 -14.29
CA LYS A 111 -10.62 16.78 -13.57
C LYS A 111 -10.43 16.45 -12.10
N ARG A 112 -11.52 16.48 -11.33
CA ARG A 112 -11.54 16.01 -9.95
C ARG A 112 -12.41 14.77 -9.82
N TYR A 113 -11.95 13.77 -9.07
CA TYR A 113 -12.71 12.57 -8.74
C TYR A 113 -13.16 12.60 -7.29
N PRO A 114 -14.42 12.22 -6.98
CA PRO A 114 -14.83 12.00 -5.60
C PRO A 114 -14.04 10.83 -5.02
N ILE A 115 -13.67 10.92 -3.74
CA ILE A 115 -12.91 9.86 -3.06
C ILE A 115 -13.79 8.64 -2.75
N HIS A 116 -15.10 8.87 -2.58
CA HIS A 116 -16.13 7.85 -2.41
C HIS A 116 -16.70 7.46 -3.78
N ARG A 117 -16.26 6.31 -4.29
CA ARG A 117 -16.69 5.73 -5.56
C ARG A 117 -17.07 4.27 -5.34
N PRO A 118 -18.06 3.73 -6.07
CA PRO A 118 -18.37 2.31 -5.98
C PRO A 118 -17.23 1.46 -6.55
N ALA A 119 -17.11 0.22 -6.07
CA ALA A 119 -16.26 -0.77 -6.71
C ALA A 119 -16.74 -1.07 -8.14
N PRO A 120 -15.84 -1.50 -9.05
CA PRO A 120 -16.22 -1.94 -10.38
C PRO A 120 -17.28 -3.05 -10.34
N GLU A 121 -18.26 -2.99 -11.25
CA GLU A 121 -19.27 -4.03 -11.37
C GLU A 121 -18.65 -5.37 -11.80
N LEU A 122 -19.30 -6.47 -11.45
CA LEU A 122 -18.85 -7.83 -11.83
C LEU A 122 -18.68 -7.99 -13.35
N THR A 123 -19.51 -7.30 -14.13
CA THR A 123 -19.45 -7.27 -15.60
C THR A 123 -18.20 -6.59 -16.15
N ASP A 124 -17.55 -5.72 -15.37
CA ASP A 124 -16.35 -4.98 -15.76
C ASP A 124 -15.05 -5.64 -15.29
N GLN A 125 -15.13 -6.62 -14.39
CA GLN A 125 -13.96 -7.35 -13.89
C GLN A 125 -13.35 -8.26 -14.96
N ASP A 126 -12.02 -8.32 -15.00
CA ASP A 126 -11.31 -9.29 -15.83
C ASP A 126 -11.28 -10.66 -15.12
N THR A 127 -11.67 -11.71 -15.83
CA THR A 127 -11.66 -13.08 -15.31
C THR A 127 -10.32 -13.78 -15.50
N LYS A 128 -9.39 -13.21 -16.28
CA LYS A 128 -8.10 -13.81 -16.56
C LYS A 128 -7.05 -13.35 -15.55
N VAL A 129 -6.54 -14.30 -14.76
CA VAL A 129 -5.39 -14.06 -13.90
C VAL A 129 -4.13 -13.98 -14.76
N GLN A 130 -3.45 -12.83 -14.71
CA GLN A 130 -2.18 -12.61 -15.39
C GLN A 130 -1.11 -12.27 -14.35
N ILE A 131 0.09 -12.84 -14.50
CA ILE A 131 1.22 -12.52 -13.64
C ILE A 131 1.78 -11.15 -14.02
N LEU A 132 2.12 -10.36 -13.00
CA LEU A 132 2.87 -9.12 -13.11
C LEU A 132 4.34 -9.41 -12.83
N GLU A 133 5.19 -9.32 -13.85
CA GLU A 133 6.64 -9.51 -13.71
C GLU A 133 7.25 -8.34 -12.94
N THR A 134 7.81 -8.63 -11.76
CA THR A 134 8.42 -7.61 -10.89
C THR A 134 9.90 -7.40 -11.20
N GLY A 135 10.54 -8.38 -11.84
CA GLY A 135 11.97 -8.42 -12.08
C GLY A 135 12.77 -8.77 -10.83
N ILE A 136 12.12 -9.17 -9.73
CA ILE A 136 12.72 -9.52 -8.44
C ILE A 136 12.61 -11.03 -8.24
N LYS A 137 13.74 -11.74 -8.27
CA LYS A 137 13.82 -13.22 -8.29
C LYS A 137 12.94 -13.89 -7.24
N VAL A 138 13.06 -13.48 -5.97
CA VAL A 138 12.32 -14.13 -4.87
C VAL A 138 10.82 -13.90 -4.97
N ILE A 139 10.40 -12.70 -5.41
CA ILE A 139 8.98 -12.38 -5.57
C ILE A 139 8.41 -13.15 -6.76
N ASP A 140 9.06 -13.04 -7.92
CA ASP A 140 8.61 -13.68 -9.15
C ASP A 140 8.61 -15.22 -9.05
N LEU A 141 9.55 -15.82 -8.31
CA LEU A 141 9.58 -17.27 -8.14
C LEU A 141 8.56 -17.77 -7.10
N ILE A 142 8.58 -17.19 -5.89
CA ILE A 142 7.91 -17.78 -4.72
C ILE A 142 6.53 -17.17 -4.45
N CYS A 143 6.40 -15.86 -4.60
CA CYS A 143 5.16 -15.15 -4.32
C CYS A 143 4.75 -14.23 -5.48
N PRO A 144 4.54 -14.80 -6.69
CA PRO A 144 4.30 -14.01 -7.89
C PRO A 144 3.05 -13.15 -7.73
N PHE A 145 3.10 -11.94 -8.30
CA PHE A 145 2.01 -10.99 -8.23
C PHE A 145 1.02 -11.22 -9.37
N SER A 146 -0.27 -11.11 -9.07
CA SER A 146 -1.29 -11.00 -10.12
C SER A 146 -1.53 -9.53 -10.46
N LYS A 147 -1.78 -9.25 -11.74
CA LYS A 147 -2.32 -7.96 -12.17
C LYS A 147 -3.69 -7.73 -11.52
N GLY A 148 -3.87 -6.57 -10.89
CA GLY A 148 -5.07 -6.26 -10.10
C GLY A 148 -5.09 -6.90 -8.72
N GLY A 149 -4.04 -7.61 -8.35
CA GLY A 149 -3.95 -8.33 -7.09
C GLY A 149 -3.58 -7.42 -5.92
N LYS A 150 -3.82 -7.91 -4.71
CA LYS A 150 -3.46 -7.25 -3.45
C LYS A 150 -2.32 -8.01 -2.79
N VAL A 151 -1.21 -7.32 -2.59
CA VAL A 151 -0.01 -7.87 -1.97
C VAL A 151 0.10 -7.29 -0.57
N GLY A 152 0.16 -8.14 0.45
CA GLY A 152 0.47 -7.73 1.82
C GLY A 152 1.95 -7.91 2.11
N ALA A 153 2.62 -6.85 2.52
CA ALA A 153 4.01 -6.85 2.93
C ALA A 153 4.13 -6.75 4.46
N PHE A 154 4.67 -7.79 5.06
CA PHE A 154 4.91 -7.94 6.48
C PHE A 154 6.39 -7.73 6.76
N GLY A 155 6.71 -7.09 7.87
CA GLY A 155 8.10 -6.97 8.30
C GLY A 155 8.33 -5.86 9.30
N GLY A 156 9.36 -6.01 10.12
CA GLY A 156 9.75 -5.01 11.12
C GLY A 156 10.39 -3.75 10.51
N ALA A 157 10.83 -2.83 11.37
CA ALA A 157 11.70 -1.73 10.93
C ALA A 157 13.07 -2.28 10.50
N GLY A 158 13.65 -1.70 9.45
CA GLY A 158 15.01 -2.01 8.99
C GLY A 158 15.15 -3.22 8.05
N VAL A 159 14.07 -3.93 7.71
CA VAL A 159 14.12 -5.10 6.81
C VAL A 159 14.10 -4.76 5.31
N GLY A 160 14.14 -3.48 4.95
CA GLY A 160 14.20 -3.03 3.55
C GLY A 160 12.85 -2.86 2.83
N LYS A 161 11.71 -2.75 3.55
CA LYS A 161 10.36 -2.55 2.96
C LYS A 161 10.33 -1.42 1.93
N THR A 162 10.81 -0.24 2.32
CA THR A 162 10.82 0.95 1.47
C THR A 162 11.67 0.75 0.22
N VAL A 163 12.81 0.06 0.35
CA VAL A 163 13.70 -0.23 -0.78
C VAL A 163 13.01 -1.18 -1.78
N VAL A 164 12.27 -2.18 -1.30
CA VAL A 164 11.44 -3.05 -2.15
C VAL A 164 10.36 -2.25 -2.88
N ILE A 165 9.67 -1.35 -2.18
CA ILE A 165 8.66 -0.46 -2.79
C ILE A 165 9.27 0.39 -3.90
N MET A 166 10.41 1.04 -3.63
CA MET A 166 11.08 1.87 -4.63
C MET A 166 11.57 1.07 -5.84
N GLU A 167 12.11 -0.14 -5.63
CA GLU A 167 12.53 -1.00 -6.74
C GLU A 167 11.34 -1.46 -7.57
N LEU A 168 10.21 -1.81 -6.95
CA LEU A 168 8.97 -2.16 -7.66
C LEU A 168 8.48 -1.00 -8.55
N ILE A 169 8.47 0.23 -8.02
CA ILE A 169 8.11 1.43 -8.79
C ILE A 169 9.05 1.60 -9.99
N ASN A 170 10.37 1.51 -9.77
CA ASN A 170 11.38 1.64 -10.82
C ASN A 170 11.23 0.57 -11.90
N ASN A 171 11.07 -0.69 -11.50
CA ASN A 171 10.99 -1.83 -12.40
C ASN A 171 9.73 -1.80 -13.27
N ILE A 172 8.59 -1.46 -12.69
CA ILE A 172 7.33 -1.42 -13.44
C ILE A 172 7.23 -0.18 -14.34
N ALA A 173 7.79 0.96 -13.90
CA ALA A 173 7.92 2.13 -14.77
C ALA A 173 8.79 1.85 -16.00
N LYS A 174 9.87 1.06 -15.86
CA LYS A 174 10.78 0.68 -16.97
C LYS A 174 10.21 -0.45 -17.85
N GLY A 175 9.62 -1.47 -17.25
CA GLY A 175 9.17 -2.69 -17.96
C GLY A 175 7.78 -2.60 -18.58
N HIS A 176 6.84 -1.91 -17.90
CA HIS A 176 5.43 -1.88 -18.31
C HIS A 176 4.92 -0.47 -18.67
N GLY A 177 5.75 0.57 -18.50
CA GLY A 177 5.34 1.96 -18.75
C GLY A 177 4.25 2.47 -17.80
N GLY A 178 3.99 1.73 -16.71
CA GLY A 178 2.95 2.02 -15.73
C GLY A 178 3.32 3.19 -14.82
N VAL A 179 2.30 3.79 -14.21
CA VAL A 179 2.46 4.82 -13.18
C VAL A 179 2.19 4.21 -11.80
N SER A 180 2.61 4.91 -10.76
CA SER A 180 2.42 4.50 -9.37
C SER A 180 1.78 5.62 -8.57
N VAL A 181 0.99 5.27 -7.56
CA VAL A 181 0.51 6.21 -6.55
C VAL A 181 0.86 5.67 -5.17
N PHE A 182 1.45 6.51 -4.33
CA PHE A 182 1.79 6.18 -2.95
C PHE A 182 0.80 6.83 -1.99
N ALA A 183 0.21 6.02 -1.12
CA ALA A 183 -0.69 6.43 -0.05
C ALA A 183 0.01 6.25 1.31
N GLY A 184 0.46 7.35 1.90
CA GLY A 184 1.03 7.39 3.24
C GLY A 184 -0.08 7.56 4.29
N VAL A 185 -0.68 6.44 4.71
CA VAL A 185 -1.75 6.35 5.70
C VAL A 185 -1.16 6.31 7.12
N GLY A 186 -1.31 7.41 7.86
CA GLY A 186 -0.77 7.51 9.21
C GLY A 186 0.75 7.39 9.25
N GLU A 187 1.43 7.86 8.20
CA GLU A 187 2.88 7.82 8.10
C GLU A 187 3.55 8.87 8.96
N ARG A 188 4.79 8.60 9.38
CA ARG A 188 5.59 9.62 10.07
C ARG A 188 6.04 10.66 9.06
N THR A 189 5.90 11.93 9.40
CA THR A 189 6.35 13.06 8.55
C THR A 189 7.81 12.94 8.13
N ARG A 190 8.68 12.45 9.03
CA ARG A 190 10.10 12.19 8.72
C ARG A 190 10.23 11.11 7.63
N GLU A 191 9.57 9.97 7.80
CA GLU A 191 9.65 8.83 6.86
C GLU A 191 9.07 9.22 5.49
N GLY A 192 7.99 10.00 5.46
CA GLY A 192 7.45 10.54 4.21
C GLY A 192 8.40 11.51 3.50
N ASN A 193 9.06 12.40 4.23
CA ASN A 193 10.08 13.29 3.66
C ASN A 193 11.30 12.50 3.14
N ASP A 194 11.77 11.52 3.91
CA ASP A 194 12.92 10.69 3.53
C ASP A 194 12.58 9.91 2.24
N LEU A 195 11.39 9.31 2.15
CA LEU A 195 10.92 8.64 0.94
C LEU A 195 10.83 9.57 -0.28
N TYR A 196 10.29 10.78 -0.11
CA TYR A 196 10.22 11.75 -1.20
C TYR A 196 11.62 12.14 -1.71
N ARG A 197 12.60 12.29 -0.79
CA ARG A 197 14.00 12.58 -1.15
C ARG A 197 14.65 11.40 -1.85
N GLU A 198 14.54 10.20 -1.30
CA GLU A 198 15.09 8.97 -1.91
C GLU A 198 14.52 8.73 -3.31
N MET A 199 13.21 8.91 -3.50
CA MET A 199 12.57 8.82 -4.83
C MET A 199 13.08 9.89 -5.80
N SER A 200 13.42 11.07 -5.30
CA SER A 200 13.97 12.16 -6.10
C SER A 200 15.41 11.88 -6.52
N GLU A 201 16.23 11.37 -5.60
CA GLU A 201 17.63 10.99 -5.85
C GLU A 201 17.73 9.77 -6.77
N ALA A 202 16.82 8.80 -6.63
CA ALA A 202 16.72 7.63 -7.51
C ALA A 202 16.13 7.97 -8.91
N GLY A 203 15.71 9.21 -9.15
CA GLY A 203 15.15 9.66 -10.42
C GLY A 203 13.73 9.15 -10.71
N VAL A 204 13.04 8.58 -9.72
CA VAL A 204 11.63 8.17 -9.80
C VAL A 204 10.71 9.39 -9.83
N ILE A 205 11.05 10.41 -9.02
CA ILE A 205 10.49 11.76 -9.10
C ILE A 205 11.52 12.65 -9.77
N ASN A 206 11.22 13.12 -10.97
CA ASN A 206 12.13 14.01 -11.68
C ASN A 206 11.93 15.45 -11.19
N GLN A 207 12.91 15.95 -10.43
CA GLN A 207 12.84 17.27 -9.80
C GLN A 207 12.94 18.42 -10.83
N GLU A 208 13.58 18.21 -11.98
CA GLU A 208 13.75 19.19 -13.06
C GLU A 208 12.52 19.28 -13.97
N ASP A 209 11.95 18.12 -14.31
CA ASP A 209 10.78 17.99 -15.18
C ASP A 209 9.77 17.01 -14.59
N LEU A 210 8.84 17.57 -13.81
CA LEU A 210 7.79 16.81 -13.13
C LEU A 210 6.97 15.93 -14.06
N SER A 211 6.83 16.29 -15.35
CA SER A 211 6.05 15.51 -16.32
C SER A 211 6.65 14.14 -16.62
N LYS A 212 7.94 13.95 -16.31
CA LYS A 212 8.64 12.67 -16.44
C LYS A 212 8.54 11.79 -15.19
N SER A 213 8.03 12.32 -14.09
CA SER A 213 7.85 11.57 -12.84
C SER A 213 6.84 10.44 -13.04
N LYS A 214 7.04 9.34 -12.31
CA LYS A 214 6.23 8.13 -12.45
C LYS A 214 5.38 7.81 -11.23
N VAL A 215 5.52 8.60 -10.16
CA VAL A 215 4.81 8.40 -8.90
C VAL A 215 4.11 9.66 -8.45
N GLY A 216 2.83 9.57 -8.08
CA GLY A 216 2.12 10.60 -7.30
C GLY A 216 2.06 10.20 -5.84
N MET A 217 2.12 11.15 -4.91
CA MET A 217 2.11 10.84 -3.46
C MET A 217 0.95 11.53 -2.77
N VAL A 218 0.24 10.81 -1.91
CA VAL A 218 -0.83 11.34 -1.06
C VAL A 218 -0.53 10.94 0.38
N TYR A 219 -0.37 11.93 1.25
CA TYR A 219 -0.06 11.72 2.66
C TYR A 219 -1.22 12.15 3.55
N GLY A 220 -1.46 11.33 4.58
CA GLY A 220 -2.28 11.64 5.74
C GLY A 220 -1.46 11.28 6.95
N GLN A 221 -0.72 12.24 7.47
CA GLN A 221 0.36 11.99 8.43
C GLN A 221 -0.16 11.66 9.84
N MET A 222 0.71 11.14 10.71
CA MET A 222 0.33 10.83 12.12
C MET A 222 -0.16 12.04 12.93
N ASN A 223 0.29 13.26 12.59
CA ASN A 223 -0.15 14.50 13.23
C ASN A 223 -1.51 15.00 12.73
N GLU A 224 -2.06 14.40 11.68
CA GLU A 224 -3.38 14.73 11.16
C GLU A 224 -4.51 14.00 11.93
N PRO A 225 -5.71 14.59 12.00
CA PRO A 225 -6.84 13.98 12.70
C PRO A 225 -7.21 12.62 12.08
N PRO A 226 -7.87 11.73 12.84
CA PRO A 226 -8.24 10.40 12.37
C PRO A 226 -9.14 10.43 11.12
N GLY A 227 -9.95 11.50 10.93
CA GLY A 227 -10.74 11.68 9.72
C GLY A 227 -9.89 11.73 8.44
N ALA A 228 -8.77 12.46 8.47
CA ALA A 228 -7.85 12.56 7.35
C ALA A 228 -7.15 11.22 7.08
N ARG A 229 -6.61 10.58 8.13
CA ARG A 229 -5.96 9.27 8.04
C ARG A 229 -6.89 8.19 7.51
N LEU A 230 -8.17 8.21 7.88
CA LEU A 230 -9.16 7.25 7.39
C LEU A 230 -9.50 7.46 5.90
N ARG A 231 -9.36 8.67 5.36
CA ARG A 231 -9.76 8.98 3.97
C ARG A 231 -8.60 9.04 2.97
N VAL A 232 -7.36 9.20 3.44
CA VAL A 232 -6.19 9.36 2.54
C VAL A 232 -6.00 8.18 1.58
N ALA A 233 -6.26 6.95 2.01
CA ALA A 233 -6.20 5.78 1.13
C ALA A 233 -7.21 5.86 -0.04
N LEU A 234 -8.41 6.38 0.22
CA LEU A 234 -9.44 6.60 -0.80
C LEU A 234 -9.07 7.75 -1.75
N SER A 235 -8.43 8.79 -1.24
CA SER A 235 -7.89 9.90 -2.05
C SER A 235 -6.83 9.40 -3.03
N ALA A 236 -5.86 8.62 -2.55
CA ALA A 236 -4.85 7.99 -3.39
C ALA A 236 -5.49 7.05 -4.42
N LEU A 237 -6.41 6.18 -3.98
CA LEU A 237 -7.10 5.26 -4.86
C LEU A 237 -7.90 5.97 -5.96
N ALA A 238 -8.59 7.07 -5.66
CA ALA A 238 -9.29 7.86 -6.66
C ALA A 238 -8.33 8.45 -7.73
N MET A 239 -7.11 8.85 -7.34
CA MET A 239 -6.08 9.26 -8.30
C MET A 239 -5.61 8.09 -9.16
N THR A 240 -5.42 6.91 -8.55
CA THR A 240 -5.02 5.68 -9.25
C THR A 240 -6.09 5.20 -10.24
N GLU A 241 -7.36 5.26 -9.86
CA GLU A 241 -8.51 4.86 -10.69
C GLU A 241 -8.59 5.65 -12.00
N PHE A 242 -8.14 6.92 -12.03
CA PHE A 242 -8.04 7.67 -13.28
C PHE A 242 -7.12 6.99 -14.29
N PHE A 243 -5.95 6.52 -13.86
CA PHE A 243 -5.00 5.86 -14.75
C PHE A 243 -5.51 4.48 -15.20
N ARG A 244 -6.22 3.75 -14.34
CA ARG A 244 -6.91 2.50 -14.73
C ARG A 244 -8.03 2.76 -15.74
N ASP A 245 -8.96 3.65 -15.41
CA ASP A 245 -10.26 3.75 -16.10
C ASP A 245 -10.24 4.64 -17.34
N GLU A 246 -9.30 5.60 -17.41
CA GLU A 246 -9.22 6.58 -18.50
C GLU A 246 -7.98 6.41 -19.36
N ARG A 247 -6.85 6.06 -18.74
CA ARG A 247 -5.60 5.79 -19.46
C ARG A 247 -5.44 4.34 -19.88
N ASN A 248 -6.31 3.44 -19.38
CA ASN A 248 -6.27 2.01 -19.68
C ASN A 248 -4.90 1.40 -19.36
N GLN A 249 -4.34 1.78 -18.21
CA GLN A 249 -3.00 1.38 -17.79
C GLN A 249 -3.05 0.37 -16.63
N ASP A 250 -1.98 -0.41 -16.53
CA ASP A 250 -1.64 -1.17 -15.33
C ASP A 250 -0.91 -0.23 -14.37
N VAL A 251 -1.44 -0.09 -13.16
CA VAL A 251 -1.04 0.92 -12.19
C VAL A 251 -0.70 0.26 -10.87
N LEU A 252 0.32 0.76 -10.18
CA LEU A 252 0.60 0.35 -8.81
C LEU A 252 0.02 1.32 -7.81
N LEU A 253 -0.60 0.78 -6.76
CA LEU A 253 -0.98 1.53 -5.57
C LEU A 253 -0.18 1.02 -4.37
N PHE A 254 0.58 1.89 -3.75
CA PHE A 254 1.27 1.57 -2.50
C PHE A 254 0.47 2.12 -1.32
N ILE A 255 0.19 1.30 -0.32
CA ILE A 255 -0.50 1.72 0.90
C ILE A 255 0.39 1.41 2.10
N ASP A 256 1.03 2.44 2.65
CA ASP A 256 1.79 2.34 3.90
C ASP A 256 1.13 3.25 4.94
N ASN A 257 0.41 2.77 5.94
CA ASN A 257 0.16 1.37 6.30
C ASN A 257 -1.34 1.07 6.36
N ILE A 258 -1.77 -0.07 5.82
CA ILE A 258 -3.21 -0.43 5.81
C ILE A 258 -3.78 -0.65 7.22
N PHE A 259 -2.95 -1.06 8.18
CA PHE A 259 -3.38 -1.14 9.58
C PHE A 259 -3.78 0.23 10.14
N ARG A 260 -3.09 1.31 9.74
CA ARG A 260 -3.40 2.67 10.19
C ARG A 260 -4.73 3.18 9.65
N PHE A 261 -5.20 2.66 8.51
CA PHE A 261 -6.56 2.88 8.03
C PHE A 261 -7.58 2.30 9.02
N SER A 262 -7.42 1.04 9.42
CA SER A 262 -8.30 0.39 10.41
C SER A 262 -8.25 1.09 11.77
N GLN A 263 -7.06 1.50 12.22
CA GLN A 263 -6.89 2.23 13.47
C GLN A 263 -7.62 3.58 13.44
N ALA A 264 -7.44 4.36 12.36
CA ALA A 264 -8.15 5.62 12.19
C ALA A 264 -9.68 5.41 12.16
N GLY A 265 -10.15 4.31 11.57
CA GLY A 265 -11.56 3.93 11.56
C GLY A 265 -12.12 3.65 12.96
N SER A 266 -11.37 2.93 13.80
CA SER A 266 -11.72 2.70 15.21
C SER A 266 -11.82 4.03 15.97
N GLU A 267 -10.85 4.94 15.80
CA GLU A 267 -10.86 6.27 16.42
C GLU A 267 -12.08 7.10 15.98
N VAL A 268 -12.35 7.18 14.67
CA VAL A 268 -13.54 7.89 14.14
C VAL A 268 -14.82 7.27 14.67
N SER A 269 -14.92 5.94 14.69
CA SER A 269 -16.12 5.24 15.19
C SER A 269 -16.39 5.53 16.67
N ALA A 270 -15.35 5.55 17.50
CA ALA A 270 -15.46 5.91 18.92
C ALA A 270 -15.93 7.35 19.09
N LEU A 271 -15.37 8.29 18.31
CA LEU A 271 -15.76 9.70 18.32
C LEU A 271 -17.20 9.95 17.85
N LEU A 272 -17.71 9.12 16.94
CA LEU A 272 -19.11 9.15 16.51
C LEU A 272 -20.07 8.53 17.54
N GLY A 273 -19.55 7.96 18.63
CA GLY A 273 -20.36 7.32 19.68
C GLY A 273 -20.91 5.95 19.31
N ARG A 274 -20.30 5.27 18.33
CA ARG A 274 -20.68 3.89 17.96
C ARG A 274 -20.14 2.92 19.02
N THR A 275 -20.93 1.90 19.37
CA THR A 275 -20.46 0.82 20.25
C THR A 275 -19.30 0.07 19.59
N PRO A 276 -18.15 -0.09 20.27
CA PRO A 276 -17.03 -0.83 19.73
C PRO A 276 -17.35 -2.32 19.61
N SER A 277 -16.72 -2.97 18.63
CA SER A 277 -16.78 -4.42 18.40
C SER A 277 -15.59 -5.13 19.07
N ALA A 278 -15.24 -6.32 18.59
CA ALA A 278 -14.11 -7.11 19.06
C ALA A 278 -12.82 -6.28 19.14
N VAL A 279 -12.10 -6.41 20.26
CA VAL A 279 -10.79 -5.77 20.52
C VAL A 279 -10.82 -4.22 20.41
N GLY A 280 -12.01 -3.60 20.40
CA GLY A 280 -12.15 -2.14 20.33
C GLY A 280 -12.22 -1.56 18.91
N TYR A 281 -12.27 -2.40 17.87
CA TYR A 281 -12.45 -1.93 16.49
C TYR A 281 -13.87 -1.44 16.22
N GLN A 282 -14.02 -0.68 15.13
CA GLN A 282 -15.32 -0.22 14.68
C GLN A 282 -16.22 -1.40 14.23
N PRO A 283 -17.55 -1.35 14.45
CA PRO A 283 -18.46 -2.37 13.96
C PRO A 283 -18.54 -2.43 12.42
N THR A 284 -18.07 -1.36 11.75
CA THR A 284 -18.04 -1.22 10.28
C THR A 284 -16.73 -1.67 9.64
N LEU A 285 -15.81 -2.30 10.40
CA LEU A 285 -14.43 -2.59 9.96
C LEU A 285 -14.41 -3.36 8.63
N SER A 286 -15.16 -4.44 8.52
CA SER A 286 -15.21 -5.27 7.31
C SER A 286 -15.80 -4.52 6.11
N ALA A 287 -16.82 -3.69 6.32
CA ALA A 287 -17.43 -2.91 5.25
C ALA A 287 -16.49 -1.83 4.72
N GLU A 288 -15.86 -1.06 5.62
CA GLU A 288 -14.90 0.00 5.26
C GLU A 288 -13.65 -0.58 4.57
N MET A 289 -13.18 -1.74 5.04
CA MET A 289 -12.10 -2.46 4.36
C MET A 289 -12.53 -2.95 2.98
N GLY A 290 -13.72 -3.54 2.86
CA GLY A 290 -14.26 -3.99 1.57
C GLY A 290 -14.42 -2.85 0.56
N ASP A 291 -14.97 -1.71 0.98
CA ASP A 291 -15.14 -0.54 0.11
C ASP A 291 -13.82 -0.04 -0.48
N LEU A 292 -12.72 -0.15 0.26
CA LEU A 292 -11.38 0.18 -0.22
C LEU A 292 -10.80 -0.93 -1.11
N GLN A 293 -10.84 -2.18 -0.64
CA GLN A 293 -10.14 -3.31 -1.27
C GLN A 293 -10.80 -3.77 -2.57
N GLU A 294 -12.13 -3.72 -2.68
CA GLU A 294 -12.86 -4.18 -3.87
C GLU A 294 -12.71 -3.22 -5.06
N ARG A 295 -12.38 -1.96 -4.79
CA ARG A 295 -12.02 -0.98 -5.83
C ARG A 295 -10.64 -1.22 -6.43
N ILE A 296 -9.74 -1.85 -5.67
CA ILE A 296 -8.42 -2.28 -6.14
C ILE A 296 -8.66 -3.59 -6.90
N THR A 297 -8.70 -3.56 -8.22
CA THR A 297 -8.93 -4.77 -9.01
C THR A 297 -8.53 -4.56 -10.47
N SER A 298 -8.47 -5.66 -11.22
CA SER A 298 -8.38 -5.66 -12.68
C SER A 298 -9.75 -5.46 -13.31
N THR A 299 -9.83 -4.52 -14.24
CA THR A 299 -11.00 -4.32 -15.10
C THR A 299 -10.62 -4.61 -16.55
N LYS A 300 -11.62 -4.66 -17.43
CA LYS A 300 -11.40 -4.78 -18.89
C LYS A 300 -10.54 -3.65 -19.49
N LYS A 301 -10.36 -2.54 -18.78
CA LYS A 301 -9.62 -1.36 -19.24
C LYS A 301 -8.17 -1.35 -18.77
N GLY A 302 -7.90 -1.85 -17.58
CA GLY A 302 -6.57 -1.82 -16.97
C GLY A 302 -6.62 -2.43 -15.57
N SER A 303 -5.51 -2.38 -14.84
CA SER A 303 -5.43 -2.99 -13.52
C SER A 303 -4.84 -2.06 -12.47
N ILE A 304 -5.27 -2.25 -11.21
CA ILE A 304 -4.61 -1.66 -10.05
C ILE A 304 -4.07 -2.80 -9.20
N THR A 305 -2.76 -3.02 -9.27
CA THR A 305 -2.09 -3.92 -8.34
C THR A 305 -1.65 -3.14 -7.12
N SER A 306 -2.04 -3.57 -5.93
CA SER A 306 -1.66 -2.87 -4.71
C SER A 306 -0.58 -3.59 -3.92
N PHE A 307 0.36 -2.83 -3.38
CA PHE A 307 1.34 -3.29 -2.41
C PHE A 307 1.08 -2.58 -1.08
N GLN A 308 0.67 -3.34 -0.07
CA GLN A 308 0.15 -2.82 1.18
C GLN A 308 1.05 -3.27 2.32
N ALA A 309 1.67 -2.32 3.02
CA ALA A 309 2.37 -2.66 4.25
C ALA A 309 1.34 -2.99 5.32
N VAL A 310 1.50 -4.14 5.97
CA VAL A 310 0.60 -4.63 7.02
C VAL A 310 1.37 -4.72 8.33
N TYR A 311 0.96 -3.91 9.30
CA TYR A 311 1.43 -4.05 10.68
C TYR A 311 0.54 -5.04 11.43
N VAL A 312 1.15 -6.06 12.05
CA VAL A 312 0.45 -7.03 12.89
C VAL A 312 0.66 -6.60 14.35
N PRO A 313 -0.38 -6.16 15.07
CA PRO A 313 -0.25 -5.74 16.46
C PRO A 313 0.09 -6.94 17.34
N ALA A 314 1.11 -6.77 18.20
CA ALA A 314 1.56 -7.80 19.14
C ALA A 314 1.87 -9.18 18.51
N ASP A 315 2.22 -9.20 17.22
CA ASP A 315 2.43 -10.41 16.42
C ASP A 315 1.21 -11.38 16.42
N ASP A 316 0.01 -10.87 16.69
CA ASP A 316 -1.24 -11.63 16.69
C ASP A 316 -1.97 -11.52 15.35
N LEU A 317 -1.87 -12.58 14.54
CA LEU A 317 -2.56 -12.70 13.26
C LEU A 317 -4.09 -12.86 13.40
N THR A 318 -4.58 -13.14 14.60
CA THR A 318 -6.01 -13.30 14.89
C THR A 318 -6.70 -11.99 15.25
N ASP A 319 -5.93 -10.90 15.39
CA ASP A 319 -6.49 -9.56 15.54
C ASP A 319 -7.43 -9.23 14.36
N PRO A 320 -8.62 -8.64 14.60
CA PRO A 320 -9.60 -8.37 13.56
C PRO A 320 -9.09 -7.53 12.38
N ALA A 321 -8.14 -6.60 12.58
CA ALA A 321 -7.66 -5.74 11.50
C ALA A 321 -6.77 -6.50 10.49
N PRO A 322 -5.70 -7.21 10.90
CA PRO A 322 -5.00 -8.14 10.02
C PRO A 322 -5.93 -9.20 9.44
N ALA A 323 -6.78 -9.85 10.24
CA ALA A 323 -7.67 -10.92 9.79
C ALA A 323 -8.59 -10.50 8.63
N ASN A 324 -9.21 -9.31 8.73
CA ASN A 324 -10.01 -8.76 7.62
C ASN A 324 -9.14 -8.39 6.43
N THR A 325 -7.95 -7.83 6.65
CA THR A 325 -7.03 -7.49 5.55
C THR A 325 -6.64 -8.75 4.78
N PHE A 326 -6.28 -9.84 5.47
CA PHE A 326 -5.88 -11.12 4.88
C PHE A 326 -6.92 -11.71 3.96
N ALA A 327 -8.21 -11.56 4.27
CA ALA A 327 -9.29 -12.05 3.42
C ALA A 327 -9.24 -11.47 1.99
N HIS A 328 -8.71 -10.25 1.82
CA HIS A 328 -8.59 -9.58 0.53
C HIS A 328 -7.22 -9.78 -0.15
N LEU A 329 -6.20 -10.28 0.55
CA LEU A 329 -4.86 -10.43 -0.02
C LEU A 329 -4.77 -11.62 -0.99
N ASP A 330 -4.07 -11.43 -2.10
CA ASP A 330 -3.75 -12.47 -3.08
C ASP A 330 -2.37 -13.07 -2.85
N SER A 331 -1.43 -12.24 -2.40
CA SER A 331 -0.06 -12.63 -2.07
C SER A 331 0.37 -12.01 -0.75
N THR A 332 1.19 -12.73 0.01
CA THR A 332 1.83 -12.27 1.23
C THR A 332 3.34 -12.35 1.08
N ILE A 333 4.03 -11.24 1.34
CA ILE A 333 5.48 -11.16 1.42
C ILE A 333 5.86 -10.94 2.87
N VAL A 334 6.64 -11.85 3.43
CA VAL A 334 7.18 -11.72 4.78
C VAL A 334 8.65 -11.34 4.69
N LEU A 335 8.99 -10.16 5.22
CA LEU A 335 10.36 -9.65 5.30
C LEU A 335 10.89 -9.86 6.72
N GLU A 336 11.88 -10.74 6.86
CA GLU A 336 12.44 -11.12 8.15
C GLU A 336 13.77 -10.42 8.46
N ARG A 337 13.96 -10.07 9.73
CA ARG A 337 15.23 -9.51 10.22
C ARG A 337 16.36 -10.55 10.18
N SER A 338 16.05 -11.80 10.50
CA SER A 338 16.99 -12.93 10.47
C SER A 338 17.70 -13.04 9.11
N ILE A 339 16.96 -12.83 8.01
CA ILE A 339 17.48 -12.88 6.64
C ILE A 339 18.30 -11.62 6.32
N ALA A 340 17.84 -10.45 6.76
CA ALA A 340 18.57 -9.20 6.60
C ALA A 340 19.93 -9.20 7.32
N GLU A 341 20.01 -9.81 8.52
CA GLU A 341 21.24 -9.97 9.30
C GLU A 341 22.27 -10.88 8.62
N LEU A 342 21.83 -11.80 7.74
CA LEU A 342 22.71 -12.59 6.88
C LEU A 342 23.25 -11.79 5.68
N GLY A 343 22.85 -10.53 5.51
CA GLY A 343 23.20 -9.69 4.37
C GLY A 343 22.45 -10.03 3.09
N ILE A 344 21.31 -10.72 3.18
CA ILE A 344 20.49 -11.11 2.03
C ILE A 344 19.42 -10.04 1.83
N TYR A 345 19.49 -9.34 0.70
CA TYR A 345 18.51 -8.34 0.29
C TYR A 345 17.95 -8.67 -1.10
N PRO A 346 16.62 -8.58 -1.32
CA PRO A 346 15.58 -8.24 -0.34
C PRO A 346 15.40 -9.35 0.71
N ALA A 347 15.05 -8.98 1.95
CA ALA A 347 15.00 -9.88 3.10
C ALA A 347 13.72 -10.75 3.16
N VAL A 348 13.26 -11.24 2.01
CA VAL A 348 12.01 -12.00 1.88
C VAL A 348 12.21 -13.43 2.34
N ASP A 349 11.36 -13.92 3.25
CA ASP A 349 11.32 -15.33 3.64
C ASP A 349 10.54 -16.15 2.60
N PRO A 350 11.20 -17.06 1.85
CA PRO A 350 10.56 -17.88 0.82
C PRO A 350 9.68 -19.01 1.37
N LEU A 351 9.72 -19.31 2.67
CA LEU A 351 8.88 -20.31 3.33
C LEU A 351 7.62 -19.67 3.94
N ALA A 352 7.75 -18.47 4.53
CA ALA A 352 6.64 -17.74 5.12
C ALA A 352 5.81 -16.92 4.11
N SER A 353 6.41 -16.54 2.98
CA SER A 353 5.72 -15.81 1.91
C SER A 353 4.86 -16.76 1.06
N THR A 354 3.67 -16.30 0.64
CA THR A 354 2.71 -17.11 -0.12
C THR A 354 2.06 -16.32 -1.25
N SER A 355 1.53 -17.02 -2.26
CA SER A 355 0.72 -16.42 -3.33
C SER A 355 -0.32 -17.40 -3.81
N LYS A 356 -1.57 -16.94 -3.97
CA LYS A 356 -2.64 -17.70 -4.64
C LYS A 356 -2.30 -17.98 -6.10
N SER A 357 -1.45 -17.16 -6.71
CA SER A 357 -1.02 -17.29 -8.10
C SER A 357 0.05 -18.35 -8.31
N LEU A 358 0.67 -18.87 -7.25
CA LEU A 358 1.62 -19.98 -7.34
C LEU A 358 0.86 -21.31 -7.50
N ALA A 359 0.19 -21.46 -8.63
CA ALA A 359 -0.54 -22.65 -9.05
C ALA A 359 -0.13 -23.05 -10.47
N PRO A 360 -0.04 -24.35 -10.81
CA PRO A 360 0.37 -24.81 -12.14
C PRO A 360 -0.46 -24.22 -13.28
N GLU A 361 -1.77 -24.04 -13.04
CA GLU A 361 -2.72 -23.45 -14.00
C GLU A 361 -2.39 -21.99 -14.37
N ILE A 362 -1.68 -21.27 -13.49
CA ILE A 362 -1.44 -19.82 -13.62
C ILE A 362 0.01 -19.54 -14.05
N VAL A 363 0.98 -20.10 -13.31
CA VAL A 363 2.42 -19.87 -13.58
C VAL A 363 3.05 -20.91 -14.51
N GLY A 364 2.33 -22.00 -14.79
CA GLY A 364 2.84 -23.14 -15.54
C GLY A 364 3.52 -24.20 -14.66
N GLU A 365 3.54 -25.43 -15.16
CA GLU A 365 4.11 -26.61 -14.48
C GLU A 365 5.59 -26.42 -14.13
N GLU A 366 6.40 -25.89 -15.05
CA GLU A 366 7.84 -25.74 -14.81
C GLU A 366 8.13 -24.77 -13.66
N HIS A 367 7.52 -23.58 -13.70
CA HIS A 367 7.67 -22.58 -12.64
C HIS A 367 7.23 -23.16 -11.30
N TYR A 368 6.03 -23.76 -11.25
CA TYR A 368 5.48 -24.33 -10.02
C TYR A 368 6.41 -25.41 -9.43
N ASN A 369 6.88 -26.35 -10.24
CA ASN A 369 7.73 -27.44 -9.78
C ASN A 369 9.09 -26.92 -9.27
N VAL A 370 9.67 -25.93 -9.94
CA VAL A 370 10.93 -25.30 -9.50
C VAL A 370 10.73 -24.56 -8.16
N ALA A 371 9.68 -23.75 -8.03
CA ALA A 371 9.38 -23.04 -6.79
C ALA A 371 9.15 -24.01 -5.61
N ARG A 372 8.38 -25.09 -5.82
CA ARG A 372 8.17 -26.14 -4.81
C ARG A 372 9.43 -26.95 -4.51
N GLY A 373 10.33 -27.11 -5.48
CA GLY A 373 11.65 -27.72 -5.28
C GLY A 373 12.52 -26.86 -4.37
N VAL A 374 12.60 -25.55 -4.65
CA VAL A 374 13.32 -24.57 -3.83
C VAL A 374 12.79 -24.57 -2.38
N GLN A 375 11.47 -24.51 -2.19
CA GLN A 375 10.87 -24.55 -0.86
C GLN A 375 11.19 -25.84 -0.10
N ARG A 376 11.18 -27.00 -0.77
CA ARG A 376 11.53 -28.29 -0.15
C ARG A 376 12.98 -28.34 0.32
N VAL A 377 13.91 -27.85 -0.50
CA VAL A 377 15.34 -27.80 -0.14
C VAL A 377 15.57 -26.85 1.05
N LEU A 378 14.93 -25.67 1.04
CA LEU A 378 15.04 -24.70 2.12
C LEU A 378 14.39 -25.19 3.42
N GLN A 379 13.24 -25.87 3.34
CA GLN A 379 12.60 -26.47 4.51
C GLN A 379 13.49 -27.56 5.13
N ARG A 380 14.02 -28.48 4.31
CA ARG A 380 14.95 -29.51 4.79
C ARG A 380 16.19 -28.89 5.41
N TYR A 381 16.73 -27.82 4.83
CA TYR A 381 17.84 -27.07 5.43
C TYR A 381 17.49 -26.50 6.80
N LYS A 382 16.30 -25.90 6.97
CA LYS A 382 15.82 -25.40 8.27
C LYS A 382 15.75 -26.52 9.32
N ASP A 383 15.23 -27.69 8.96
CA ASP A 383 15.16 -28.84 9.88
C ASP A 383 16.57 -29.33 10.29
N LEU A 384 17.55 -29.23 9.39
CA LEU A 384 18.95 -29.62 9.64
C LEU A 384 19.73 -28.56 10.43
N GLN A 385 19.31 -27.29 10.47
CA GLN A 385 20.04 -26.22 11.17
C GLN A 385 20.21 -26.50 12.66
N ASP A 386 19.18 -27.01 13.33
CA ASP A 386 19.25 -27.35 14.76
C ASP A 386 20.25 -28.50 15.02
N ILE A 387 20.27 -29.49 14.14
CA ILE A 387 21.22 -30.61 14.19
C ILE A 387 22.65 -30.10 13.98
N ILE A 388 22.87 -29.25 12.97
CA ILE A 388 24.18 -28.65 12.66
C ILE A 388 24.68 -27.80 13.84
N ALA A 389 23.79 -27.06 14.51
CA ALA A 389 24.15 -26.22 15.64
C ALA A 389 24.61 -27.03 16.87
N ILE A 390 24.09 -28.26 17.06
CA ILE A 390 24.39 -29.11 18.21
C ILE A 390 25.55 -30.07 17.92
N LEU A 391 25.47 -30.81 16.81
CA LEU A 391 26.36 -31.93 16.48
C LEU A 391 27.47 -31.54 15.49
N GLY A 392 27.31 -30.42 14.78
CA GLY A 392 28.22 -30.00 13.71
C GLY A 392 27.85 -30.59 12.34
N MET A 393 28.40 -29.99 11.28
CA MET A 393 28.09 -30.38 9.90
C MET A 393 28.62 -31.78 9.54
N ASP A 394 29.68 -32.25 10.21
CA ASP A 394 30.35 -33.50 9.87
C ASP A 394 29.51 -34.75 10.15
N GLU A 395 28.59 -34.65 11.10
CA GLU A 395 27.66 -35.72 11.52
C GLU A 395 26.50 -35.94 10.54
N LEU A 396 26.34 -35.06 9.55
CA LEU A 396 25.30 -35.21 8.53
C LEU A 396 25.66 -36.29 7.51
N SER A 397 24.63 -36.96 6.99
CA SER A 397 24.78 -37.87 5.86
C SER A 397 25.33 -37.11 4.62
N PRO A 398 26.01 -37.79 3.68
CA PRO A 398 26.48 -37.12 2.45
C PRO A 398 25.36 -36.42 1.65
N GLU A 399 24.15 -36.99 1.66
CA GLU A 399 22.97 -36.42 1.01
C GLU A 399 22.46 -35.15 1.73
N ASP A 400 22.44 -35.16 3.06
CA ASP A 400 22.09 -33.99 3.86
C ASP A 400 23.15 -32.88 3.72
N LYS A 401 24.43 -33.23 3.67
CA LYS A 401 25.52 -32.27 3.38
C LYS A 401 25.31 -31.60 2.02
N LEU A 402 25.00 -32.39 0.98
CA LEU A 402 24.70 -31.85 -0.35
C LEU A 402 23.47 -30.93 -0.33
N THR A 403 22.42 -31.31 0.39
CA THR A 403 21.21 -30.50 0.56
C THR A 403 21.52 -29.17 1.23
N VAL A 404 22.33 -29.18 2.30
CA VAL A 404 22.78 -27.96 3.00
C VAL A 404 23.57 -27.05 2.06
N HIS A 405 24.51 -27.59 1.27
CA HIS A 405 25.28 -26.81 0.30
C HIS A 405 24.38 -26.16 -0.76
N ARG A 406 23.45 -26.92 -1.35
CA ARG A 406 22.50 -26.37 -2.33
C ARG A 406 21.57 -25.33 -1.69
N ALA A 407 21.09 -25.59 -0.47
CA ALA A 407 20.22 -24.66 0.24
C ALA A 407 20.91 -23.32 0.50
N ARG A 408 22.17 -23.32 0.94
CA ARG A 408 22.95 -22.08 1.14
C ARG A 408 23.12 -21.30 -0.16
N LYS A 409 23.41 -21.99 -1.28
CA LYS A 409 23.49 -21.36 -2.61
C LYS A 409 22.15 -20.76 -3.03
N ILE A 410 21.06 -21.51 -2.89
CA ILE A 410 19.70 -21.01 -3.17
C ILE A 410 19.41 -19.77 -2.32
N GLN A 411 19.69 -19.82 -1.02
CA GLN A 411 19.45 -18.72 -0.08
C GLN A 411 20.22 -17.46 -0.50
N ARG A 412 21.49 -17.59 -0.92
CA ARG A 412 22.29 -16.48 -1.45
C ARG A 412 21.80 -16.03 -2.83
N PHE A 413 21.39 -16.96 -3.69
CA PHE A 413 20.93 -16.67 -5.04
C PHE A 413 19.56 -15.97 -5.07
N LEU A 414 18.77 -16.06 -4.01
CA LEU A 414 17.56 -15.25 -3.82
C LEU A 414 17.88 -13.76 -3.61
N SER A 415 19.10 -13.42 -3.18
CA SER A 415 19.53 -12.02 -3.10
C SER A 415 19.65 -11.38 -4.49
N GLN A 416 19.41 -10.08 -4.56
CA GLN A 416 19.45 -9.34 -5.81
C GLN A 416 19.85 -7.87 -5.56
N PRO A 417 20.84 -7.34 -6.30
CA PRO A 417 21.17 -5.93 -6.23
C PRO A 417 20.05 -5.11 -6.91
N PHE A 418 19.51 -4.13 -6.17
CA PHE A 418 18.46 -3.24 -6.65
C PHE A 418 19.04 -1.98 -7.28
N THR A 419 18.36 -1.49 -8.31
CA THR A 419 18.74 -0.26 -9.01
C THR A 419 18.67 0.94 -8.08
N VAL A 420 17.59 1.03 -7.30
CA VAL A 420 17.40 2.14 -6.35
C VAL A 420 18.41 2.13 -5.20
N ALA A 421 19.06 0.98 -4.96
CA ALA A 421 20.07 0.82 -3.91
C ALA A 421 21.51 1.03 -4.42
N GLU A 422 21.71 1.29 -5.72
CA GLU A 422 23.04 1.46 -6.33
C GLU A 422 23.81 2.63 -5.68
N VAL A 423 23.11 3.70 -5.31
CA VAL A 423 23.70 4.88 -4.63
C VAL A 423 24.31 4.52 -3.28
N PHE A 424 23.73 3.55 -2.56
CA PHE A 424 24.18 3.15 -1.23
C PHE A 424 25.16 1.98 -1.28
N THR A 425 25.00 1.07 -2.24
CA THR A 425 25.76 -0.20 -2.31
C THR A 425 26.93 -0.15 -3.28
N GLY A 426 26.95 0.80 -4.23
CA GLY A 426 27.90 0.85 -5.33
C GLY A 426 27.78 -0.31 -6.34
N THR A 427 26.83 -1.22 -6.14
CA THR A 427 26.61 -2.38 -7.02
C THR A 427 25.46 -2.08 -7.96
N LYS A 428 25.70 -2.26 -9.27
CA LYS A 428 24.70 -1.99 -10.29
C LYS A 428 23.48 -2.89 -10.13
N GLY A 429 22.29 -2.28 -10.13
CA GLY A 429 21.03 -3.01 -10.07
C GLY A 429 20.83 -3.95 -11.27
N GLN A 430 20.15 -5.07 -11.03
CA GLN A 430 19.86 -6.07 -12.06
C GLN A 430 18.36 -6.35 -12.09
N TYR A 431 17.74 -6.22 -13.27
CA TYR A 431 16.38 -6.69 -13.53
C TYR A 431 16.44 -8.12 -14.05
N VAL A 432 15.77 -9.07 -13.39
CA VAL A 432 15.84 -10.49 -13.75
C VAL A 432 14.47 -10.98 -14.22
N PRO A 433 14.29 -11.31 -15.51
CA PRO A 433 13.03 -11.84 -16.03
C PRO A 433 12.61 -13.17 -15.36
N ILE A 434 11.31 -13.49 -15.38
CA ILE A 434 10.77 -14.74 -14.80
C ILE A 434 11.44 -15.97 -15.42
N ALA A 435 11.59 -16.00 -16.75
CA ALA A 435 12.18 -17.14 -17.46
C ALA A 435 13.62 -17.43 -17.01
N GLU A 436 14.42 -16.38 -16.81
CA GLU A 436 15.79 -16.48 -16.31
C GLU A 436 15.84 -16.91 -14.85
N THR A 437 14.90 -16.41 -14.04
CA THR A 437 14.74 -16.81 -12.64
C THR A 437 14.45 -18.31 -12.54
N VAL A 438 13.40 -18.80 -13.22
CA VAL A 438 13.01 -20.21 -13.20
C VAL A 438 14.16 -21.10 -13.71
N ARG A 439 14.83 -20.72 -14.80
CA ARG A 439 15.98 -21.47 -15.32
C ARG A 439 17.11 -21.54 -14.29
N GLY A 440 17.52 -20.41 -13.71
CA GLY A 440 18.61 -20.35 -12.76
C GLY A 440 18.38 -21.23 -11.52
N PHE A 441 17.19 -21.17 -10.93
CA PHE A 441 16.86 -22.02 -9.79
C PHE A 441 16.74 -23.50 -10.17
N LYS A 442 16.23 -23.82 -11.36
CA LYS A 442 16.17 -25.20 -11.87
C LYS A 442 17.57 -25.81 -11.99
N GLU A 443 18.53 -25.07 -12.55
CA GLU A 443 19.90 -25.56 -12.72
C GLU A 443 20.61 -25.82 -11.38
N ILE A 444 20.33 -25.00 -10.36
CA ILE A 444 20.83 -25.22 -9.00
C ILE A 444 20.19 -26.48 -8.39
N LEU A 445 18.88 -26.68 -8.58
CA LEU A 445 18.18 -27.88 -8.09
C LEU A 445 18.69 -29.16 -8.79
N ASP A 446 18.97 -29.08 -10.09
CA ASP A 446 19.52 -30.17 -10.90
C ASP A 446 21.00 -30.48 -10.58
N GLY A 447 21.67 -29.65 -9.76
CA GLY A 447 23.06 -29.84 -9.34
C GLY A 447 24.11 -29.37 -10.35
N LYS A 448 23.71 -28.68 -11.42
CA LYS A 448 24.66 -28.21 -12.46
C LYS A 448 25.70 -27.21 -11.92
N HIS A 449 25.39 -26.57 -10.81
CA HIS A 449 26.22 -25.55 -10.16
C HIS A 449 26.79 -26.02 -8.81
N ASP A 450 26.87 -27.33 -8.56
CA ASP A 450 27.39 -27.89 -7.31
C ASP A 450 28.87 -27.55 -7.08
N ASP A 451 29.67 -27.42 -8.14
CA ASP A 451 31.09 -27.05 -8.07
C ASP A 451 31.33 -25.54 -7.87
N VAL A 452 30.30 -24.70 -8.06
CA VAL A 452 30.41 -23.24 -7.87
C VAL A 452 30.44 -22.91 -6.37
N PRO A 453 31.31 -22.00 -5.89
CA PRO A 453 31.30 -21.56 -4.49
C PRO A 453 29.96 -20.92 -4.05
N GLU A 454 29.75 -20.80 -2.73
CA GLU A 454 28.54 -20.16 -2.18
C GLU A 454 28.51 -18.62 -2.34
N THR A 455 29.68 -17.99 -2.53
CA THR A 455 29.88 -16.53 -2.56
C THR A 455 29.83 -15.94 -3.96
#